data_AF-A0A7V3R069-F1
#
_entry.id   AF-A0A7V3R069-F1
#
_cell.length_a   1.000
_cell.length_b   1.000
_cell.length_c   1.000
_cell.angle_alpha   90.00
_cell.angle_beta   90.00
_cell.angle_gamma   90.00
#
_symmetry.space_group_name_H-M   'P 1'
#
loop_
_entity.id
_entity.type
_entity.pdbx_description
1 polymer ?
#
loop_
_entity_poly.entity_id
_entity_poly.type
_entity_poly.pdbx_seq_one_letter_code
_entity_poly.pdbx_strand_id
1 'polypeptide(L)'
;MLIAAREADVGVVNTGRRGNPPDAPYFALEMEPGDSGGPVFAAAVCSEGETPEELDIRRYAMGLLHEFFRRREEVVRSTDYRVVLRNSLRHIHRHIVESHGESGLGLDFLLVLADAQRLYAARCGENALFVHSGEETAALFGGWEGEGGLLGDAAGERIELGEAPVHPGDVVVLCNPPVARVMGARDVGVILRRARDSRKAALFLSAIAERKGAQGTMVALVWEMPNYRGAAMLAEEAAQGEGAAASGVLPEQKGEAEEEKEAFGEEEHAEKAKRQWLSKWRRRKEE
;
A
#
# COMPACT_ATOMS: atom_id res chain seq x y z
N MET A 1 -16.03 10.50 15.07
CA MET A 1 -16.07 11.07 13.71
C MET A 1 -15.22 10.16 12.83
N LEU A 2 -15.84 9.42 11.90
CA LEU A 2 -15.15 8.53 10.96
C LEU A 2 -14.52 9.39 9.86
N ILE A 3 -13.21 9.64 9.97
CA ILE A 3 -12.45 10.30 8.91
C ILE A 3 -11.94 9.19 7.97
N ALA A 4 -12.57 9.07 6.80
CA ALA A 4 -12.25 8.07 5.79
C ALA A 4 -10.84 8.27 5.24
N ALA A 5 -10.13 7.17 4.92
CA ALA A 5 -8.93 7.24 4.10
C ALA A 5 -9.30 7.69 2.69
N ARG A 6 -8.41 8.46 2.05
CA ARG A 6 -8.56 8.92 0.67
C ARG A 6 -7.48 8.34 -0.22
N GLU A 7 -7.72 8.33 -1.52
CA GLU A 7 -6.67 8.03 -2.50
C GLU A 7 -5.50 9.02 -2.32
N ALA A 8 -4.28 8.49 -2.24
CA ALA A 8 -3.08 9.30 -2.06
C ALA A 8 -2.70 10.04 -3.35
N ASP A 9 -2.10 11.23 -3.24
CA ASP A 9 -1.52 11.91 -4.40
C ASP A 9 -0.13 11.32 -4.70
N VAL A 10 -0.13 10.23 -5.45
CA VAL A 10 1.08 9.49 -5.83
C VAL A 10 1.32 9.53 -7.33
N GLY A 11 2.59 9.54 -7.72
CA GLY A 11 2.99 9.22 -9.08
C GLY A 11 2.82 7.72 -9.32
N VAL A 12 2.07 7.33 -10.34
CA VAL A 12 1.83 5.91 -10.66
C VAL A 12 2.40 5.56 -12.03
N VAL A 13 3.21 4.51 -12.06
CA VAL A 13 3.51 3.75 -13.28
C VAL A 13 2.62 2.50 -13.26
N ASN A 14 1.80 2.32 -14.29
CA ASN A 14 1.10 1.06 -14.55
C ASN A 14 0.98 0.89 -16.07
N THR A 15 1.68 -0.10 -16.62
CA THR A 15 1.56 -0.46 -18.05
C THR A 15 0.53 -1.55 -18.33
N GLY A 16 -0.07 -2.12 -17.29
CA GLY A 16 -1.13 -3.13 -17.37
C GLY A 16 -2.51 -2.51 -17.58
N ARG A 17 -3.56 -3.28 -17.27
CA ARG A 17 -4.93 -2.75 -17.33
C ARG A 17 -5.10 -1.66 -16.28
N ARG A 18 -5.55 -0.49 -16.71
CA ARG A 18 -5.91 0.59 -15.80
C ARG A 18 -7.14 0.18 -15.00
N GLY A 19 -7.06 0.35 -13.69
CA GLY A 19 -8.14 0.03 -12.77
C GLY A 19 -7.82 0.56 -11.37
N ASN A 20 -8.78 0.40 -10.47
CA ASN A 20 -8.61 0.62 -9.04
C ASN A 20 -8.55 -0.76 -8.35
N PRO A 21 -8.07 -0.84 -7.10
CA PRO A 21 -8.22 -2.06 -6.30
C PRO A 21 -9.68 -2.55 -6.29
N PRO A 22 -9.94 -3.86 -6.41
CA PRO A 22 -8.98 -4.98 -6.39
C PRO A 22 -8.33 -5.31 -7.74
N ASP A 23 -8.75 -4.66 -8.83
CA ASP A 23 -8.29 -5.01 -10.19
C ASP A 23 -6.88 -4.50 -10.52
N ALA A 24 -6.41 -3.47 -9.81
CA ALA A 24 -5.05 -2.98 -9.92
C ALA A 24 -4.08 -3.81 -9.07
N PRO A 25 -2.83 -4.06 -9.54
CA PRO A 25 -1.77 -4.72 -8.77
C PRO A 25 -1.11 -3.79 -7.73
N TYR A 26 -1.83 -2.74 -7.31
CA TYR A 26 -1.35 -1.75 -6.36
C TYR A 26 -2.53 -1.03 -5.69
N PHE A 27 -2.26 -0.42 -4.53
CA PHE A 27 -3.10 0.63 -3.96
C PHE A 27 -2.24 1.66 -3.23
N ALA A 28 -2.75 2.87 -3.04
CA ALA A 28 -2.11 3.90 -2.22
C ALA A 28 -3.16 4.76 -1.51
N LEU A 29 -3.15 4.73 -0.18
CA LEU A 29 -4.10 5.42 0.67
C LEU A 29 -3.38 6.44 1.56
N GLU A 30 -3.84 7.67 1.51
CA GLU A 30 -3.52 8.69 2.50
C GLU A 30 -4.54 8.65 3.64
N MET A 31 -4.00 8.65 4.85
CA MET A 31 -4.77 8.69 6.08
C MET A 31 -4.50 10.02 6.75
N GLU A 32 -5.55 10.72 7.16
CA GLU A 32 -5.37 11.92 7.98
C GLU A 32 -4.59 11.55 9.26
N PRO A 33 -3.72 12.42 9.79
CA PRO A 33 -3.10 12.20 11.09
C PRO A 33 -4.21 12.08 12.15
N GLY A 34 -4.10 11.13 13.08
CA GLY A 34 -4.99 11.10 14.25
C GLY A 34 -4.44 12.02 15.35
N ASP A 35 -5.30 12.51 16.23
CA ASP A 35 -4.91 13.35 17.39
C ASP A 35 -3.84 12.67 18.27
N SER A 36 -3.78 11.33 18.26
CA SER A 36 -2.84 10.52 19.03
C SER A 36 -1.57 10.11 18.29
N GLY A 37 -1.35 10.60 17.06
CA GLY A 37 -0.40 9.98 16.14
C GLY A 37 -0.94 8.67 15.56
N GLY A 38 -0.53 8.32 14.34
CA GLY A 38 -1.04 7.16 13.62
C GLY A 38 -0.40 7.05 12.23
N PRO A 39 -0.73 5.98 11.48
CA PRO A 39 -0.27 5.87 10.12
C PRO A 39 -0.93 6.97 9.27
N VAL A 40 -0.13 7.58 8.40
CA VAL A 40 -0.53 8.64 7.47
C VAL A 40 -0.55 8.17 6.02
N PHE A 41 0.08 7.02 5.74
CA PHE A 41 0.13 6.42 4.42
C PHE A 41 0.15 4.90 4.49
N ALA A 42 -0.58 4.25 3.58
CA ALA A 42 -0.56 2.82 3.36
C ALA A 42 -0.54 2.54 1.85
N ALA A 43 0.39 1.72 1.38
CA ALA A 43 0.43 1.34 -0.03
C ALA A 43 0.93 -0.08 -0.21
N ALA A 44 0.54 -0.70 -1.31
CA ALA A 44 1.08 -1.98 -1.72
C ALA A 44 1.33 -2.03 -3.22
N VAL A 45 2.26 -2.88 -3.61
CA VAL A 45 2.48 -3.33 -4.99
C VAL A 45 2.68 -4.83 -5.01
N CYS A 46 2.23 -5.50 -6.07
CA CYS A 46 2.45 -6.93 -6.29
C CYS A 46 2.73 -7.23 -7.77
N SER A 47 2.99 -8.50 -8.09
CA SER A 47 2.99 -8.97 -9.47
C SER A 47 1.58 -8.87 -10.08
N GLU A 48 1.51 -8.69 -11.40
CA GLU A 48 0.23 -8.50 -12.13
C GLU A 48 -0.61 -9.79 -12.19
N GLY A 49 0.03 -10.95 -12.32
CA GLY A 49 -0.64 -12.21 -12.66
C GLY A 49 -1.09 -12.24 -14.12
N GLU A 50 -0.87 -13.37 -14.80
CA GLU A 50 -1.23 -13.59 -16.21
C GLU A 50 -2.37 -14.61 -16.36
N THR A 51 -2.47 -15.58 -15.43
CA THR A 51 -3.55 -16.58 -15.45
C THR A 51 -4.76 -16.14 -14.62
N PRO A 52 -5.97 -16.69 -14.88
CA PRO A 52 -7.15 -16.41 -14.06
C PRO A 52 -6.94 -16.65 -12.57
N GLU A 53 -6.20 -17.69 -12.20
CA GLU A 53 -5.90 -18.04 -10.80
C GLU A 53 -4.94 -17.03 -10.16
N GLU A 54 -3.90 -16.59 -10.87
CA GLU A 54 -2.99 -15.54 -10.39
C GLU A 54 -3.73 -14.20 -10.21
N LEU A 55 -4.63 -13.87 -11.14
CA LEU A 55 -5.47 -12.68 -11.06
C LEU A 55 -6.42 -12.73 -9.85
N ASP A 56 -6.97 -13.90 -9.52
CA ASP A 56 -7.83 -14.10 -8.36
C ASP A 56 -7.05 -13.91 -7.04
N ILE A 57 -5.89 -14.55 -6.91
CA ILE A 57 -4.96 -14.38 -5.77
C ILE A 57 -4.63 -12.90 -5.56
N ARG A 58 -4.27 -12.20 -6.64
CA ARG A 58 -3.98 -10.77 -6.61
C ARG A 58 -5.18 -9.95 -6.16
N ARG A 59 -6.35 -10.18 -6.75
CA ARG A 59 -7.59 -9.45 -6.44
C ARG A 59 -7.99 -9.64 -4.98
N TYR A 60 -7.87 -10.86 -4.46
CA TYR A 60 -8.08 -11.15 -3.05
C TYR A 60 -7.13 -10.31 -2.18
N ALA A 61 -5.83 -10.37 -2.44
CA ALA A 61 -4.82 -9.67 -1.65
C ALA A 61 -5.03 -8.14 -1.66
N MET A 62 -5.18 -7.55 -2.84
CA MET A 62 -5.37 -6.10 -2.99
C MET A 62 -6.72 -5.64 -2.42
N GLY A 63 -7.81 -6.36 -2.70
CA GLY A 63 -9.14 -6.03 -2.20
C GLY A 63 -9.28 -6.17 -0.68
N LEU A 64 -8.59 -7.15 -0.09
CA LEU A 64 -8.55 -7.31 1.37
C LEU A 64 -7.82 -6.15 2.03
N LEU A 65 -6.59 -5.86 1.60
CA LEU A 65 -5.75 -4.86 2.25
C LEU A 65 -6.26 -3.45 2.02
N HIS A 66 -6.70 -3.13 0.80
CA HIS A 66 -7.30 -1.84 0.49
C HIS A 66 -8.49 -1.57 1.44
N GLU A 67 -9.40 -2.53 1.60
CA GLU A 67 -10.54 -2.35 2.51
C GLU A 67 -10.12 -2.31 3.99
N PHE A 68 -9.14 -3.11 4.38
CA PHE A 68 -8.61 -3.12 5.75
C PHE A 68 -8.03 -1.75 6.14
N PHE A 69 -7.16 -1.19 5.30
CA PHE A 69 -6.54 0.12 5.56
C PHE A 69 -7.53 1.28 5.40
N ARG A 70 -8.51 1.17 4.49
CA ARG A 70 -9.58 2.16 4.34
C ARG A 70 -10.42 2.33 5.61
N ARG A 71 -10.61 1.27 6.39
CA ARG A 71 -11.41 1.29 7.64
C ARG A 71 -10.69 1.91 8.84
N ARG A 72 -9.40 2.28 8.73
CA ARG A 72 -8.53 3.06 9.65
C ARG A 72 -8.50 2.70 11.15
N GLU A 73 -9.65 2.56 11.82
CA GLU A 73 -9.81 2.32 13.26
C GLU A 73 -9.01 1.12 13.77
N GLU A 74 -8.89 0.06 12.95
CA GLU A 74 -8.21 -1.17 13.34
C GLU A 74 -6.67 -1.03 13.31
N VAL A 75 -6.13 -0.13 12.47
CA VAL A 75 -4.70 0.06 12.23
C VAL A 75 -4.11 1.12 13.16
N VAL A 76 -4.82 2.24 13.36
CA VAL A 76 -4.41 3.35 14.25
C VAL A 76 -4.19 2.87 15.69
N ARG A 77 -4.92 1.84 16.13
CA ARG A 77 -4.85 1.28 17.48
C ARG A 77 -3.73 0.24 17.68
N SER A 78 -2.81 0.07 16.73
CA SER A 78 -1.67 -0.83 16.88
C SER A 78 -0.47 -0.08 17.44
N THR A 79 0.27 -0.72 18.36
CA THR A 79 1.52 -0.20 18.93
C THR A 79 2.75 -0.55 18.09
N ASP A 80 2.67 -1.55 17.21
CA ASP A 80 3.74 -1.94 16.29
C ASP A 80 3.16 -2.23 14.90
N TYR A 81 3.50 -1.40 13.92
CA TYR A 81 3.05 -1.57 12.53
C TYR A 81 3.71 -2.76 11.83
N ARG A 82 4.90 -3.22 12.25
CA ARG A 82 5.54 -4.41 11.67
C ARG A 82 4.71 -5.66 11.96
N VAL A 83 4.06 -5.72 13.12
CA VAL A 83 3.14 -6.81 13.47
C VAL A 83 1.90 -6.78 12.57
N VAL A 84 1.35 -5.60 12.29
CA VAL A 84 0.24 -5.43 11.35
C VAL A 84 0.63 -5.96 9.97
N LEU A 85 1.74 -5.47 9.42
CA LEU A 85 2.25 -5.85 8.10
C LEU A 85 2.48 -7.38 8.00
N ARG A 86 3.20 -7.95 8.96
CA ARG A 86 3.49 -9.39 8.99
C ARG A 86 2.21 -10.22 9.07
N ASN A 87 1.25 -9.84 9.90
CA ASN A 87 0.01 -10.59 10.06
C ASN A 87 -0.88 -10.51 8.81
N SER A 88 -0.91 -9.34 8.15
CA SER A 88 -1.57 -9.15 6.87
C SER A 88 -1.00 -10.11 5.81
N LEU A 89 0.32 -10.14 5.63
CA LEU A 89 0.94 -11.03 4.64
C LEU A 89 0.79 -12.52 5.01
N ARG A 90 0.91 -12.89 6.28
CA ARG A 90 0.65 -14.27 6.73
C ARG A 90 -0.78 -14.72 6.51
N HIS A 91 -1.74 -13.81 6.57
CA HIS A 91 -3.13 -14.15 6.29
C HIS A 91 -3.33 -14.39 4.79
N ILE A 92 -2.78 -13.52 3.93
CA ILE A 92 -2.80 -13.72 2.48
C ILE A 92 -2.10 -15.03 2.11
N HIS A 93 -0.91 -15.28 2.63
CA HIS A 93 -0.15 -16.52 2.43
C HIS A 93 -1.00 -17.76 2.73
N ARG A 94 -1.62 -17.82 3.92
CA ARG A 94 -2.45 -18.97 4.29
C ARG A 94 -3.65 -19.14 3.37
N HIS A 95 -4.28 -18.05 2.97
CA HIS A 95 -5.37 -18.12 2.00
C HIS A 95 -4.91 -18.71 0.66
N ILE A 96 -3.76 -18.29 0.15
CA ILE A 96 -3.21 -18.83 -1.11
C ILE A 96 -2.89 -20.32 -0.95
N VAL A 97 -2.25 -20.73 0.16
CA VAL A 97 -1.94 -22.15 0.42
C VAL A 97 -3.23 -22.99 0.53
N GLU A 98 -4.24 -22.50 1.22
CA GLU A 98 -5.51 -23.21 1.42
C GLU A 98 -6.34 -23.31 0.13
N SER A 99 -6.37 -22.25 -0.69
CA SER A 99 -7.19 -22.18 -1.90
C SER A 99 -6.48 -22.69 -3.16
N HIS A 100 -5.16 -22.58 -3.23
CA HIS A 100 -4.37 -22.81 -4.45
C HIS A 100 -3.08 -23.62 -4.23
N GLY A 101 -2.86 -24.22 -3.05
CA GLY A 101 -1.61 -24.89 -2.69
C GLY A 101 -1.17 -26.02 -3.62
N GLU A 102 -2.10 -26.70 -4.30
CA GLU A 102 -1.79 -27.75 -5.27
C GLU A 102 -1.26 -27.20 -6.62
N SER A 103 -1.52 -25.93 -6.91
CA SER A 103 -1.15 -25.29 -8.18
C SER A 103 0.28 -24.73 -8.17
N GLY A 104 0.94 -24.68 -7.01
CA GLY A 104 2.29 -24.11 -6.88
C GLY A 104 2.37 -22.61 -7.19
N LEU A 105 1.24 -21.90 -7.13
CA LEU A 105 1.15 -20.48 -7.42
C LEU A 105 1.71 -19.64 -6.27
N GLY A 106 2.31 -18.51 -6.62
CA GLY A 106 2.92 -17.58 -5.67
C GLY A 106 2.66 -16.13 -6.03
N LEU A 107 2.72 -15.25 -5.03
CA LEU A 107 2.55 -13.81 -5.19
C LEU A 107 3.74 -13.03 -4.61
N ASP A 108 4.44 -12.31 -5.47
CA ASP A 108 5.35 -11.24 -5.08
C ASP A 108 4.55 -10.12 -4.42
N PHE A 109 4.94 -9.69 -3.22
CA PHE A 109 4.20 -8.64 -2.51
C PHE A 109 5.11 -7.68 -1.76
N LEU A 110 4.82 -6.38 -1.84
CA LEU A 110 5.39 -5.35 -0.99
C LEU A 110 4.26 -4.52 -0.40
N LEU A 111 4.24 -4.43 0.92
CA LEU A 111 3.28 -3.63 1.68
C LEU A 111 4.04 -2.62 2.55
N VAL A 112 3.59 -1.36 2.54
CA VAL A 112 4.17 -0.31 3.37
C VAL A 112 3.11 0.38 4.23
N LEU A 113 3.56 0.82 5.39
CA LEU A 113 2.85 1.75 6.27
C LEU A 113 3.82 2.85 6.67
N ALA A 114 3.40 4.11 6.64
CA ALA A 114 4.20 5.20 7.16
C ALA A 114 3.42 5.95 8.24
N ASP A 115 4.13 6.38 9.28
CA ASP A 115 3.71 7.45 10.18
C ASP A 115 4.46 8.74 9.86
N ALA A 116 4.30 9.78 10.70
CA ALA A 116 4.93 11.08 10.49
C ALA A 116 6.48 11.09 10.58
N GLN A 117 7.11 9.98 10.96
CA GLN A 117 8.55 9.89 11.24
C GLN A 117 9.21 8.64 10.66
N ARG A 118 8.45 7.58 10.41
CA ARG A 118 8.97 6.26 10.03
C ARG A 118 8.13 5.62 8.95
N LEU A 119 8.83 4.95 8.05
CA LEU A 119 8.28 4.01 7.07
C LEU A 119 8.56 2.60 7.56
N TYR A 120 7.54 1.75 7.53
CA TYR A 120 7.59 0.33 7.84
C TYR A 120 7.18 -0.44 6.59
N ALA A 121 7.88 -1.51 6.28
CA ALA A 121 7.61 -2.30 5.09
C ALA A 121 7.69 -3.79 5.37
N ALA A 122 6.88 -4.56 4.65
CA ALA A 122 6.97 -6.01 4.57
C ALA A 122 7.06 -6.44 3.10
N ARG A 123 8.01 -7.34 2.81
CA ARG A 123 8.27 -7.85 1.47
C ARG A 123 8.28 -9.38 1.43
N CYS A 124 7.69 -9.91 0.37
CA CYS A 124 7.89 -11.26 -0.14
C CYS A 124 8.24 -11.17 -1.63
N GLY A 125 9.13 -12.06 -2.10
CA GLY A 125 9.64 -12.02 -3.46
C GLY A 125 10.57 -10.84 -3.76
N GLU A 126 10.54 -10.37 -5.00
CA GLU A 126 11.59 -9.52 -5.59
C GLU A 126 11.21 -8.04 -5.73
N ASN A 127 10.11 -7.61 -5.11
CA ASN A 127 9.76 -6.19 -5.06
C ASN A 127 10.89 -5.34 -4.46
N ALA A 128 10.98 -4.08 -4.86
CA ALA A 128 11.95 -3.14 -4.30
C ALA A 128 11.27 -1.91 -3.69
N LEU A 129 11.88 -1.42 -2.62
CA LEU A 129 11.49 -0.20 -1.94
C LEU A 129 12.70 0.70 -1.81
N PHE A 130 12.59 1.92 -2.33
CA PHE A 130 13.63 2.94 -2.24
C PHE A 130 13.14 4.11 -1.41
N VAL A 131 14.02 4.66 -0.58
CA VAL A 131 13.80 5.92 0.14
C VAL A 131 14.85 6.90 -0.34
N HIS A 132 14.40 8.05 -0.83
CA HIS A 132 15.23 9.17 -1.21
C HIS A 132 15.08 10.30 -0.20
N SER A 133 16.19 10.66 0.43
CA SER A 133 16.23 11.73 1.42
C SER A 133 17.35 12.71 1.06
N GLY A 134 16.99 13.96 0.79
CA GLY A 134 17.91 14.97 0.29
C GLY A 134 18.59 14.56 -1.02
N GLU A 135 19.87 14.21 -0.97
CA GLU A 135 20.68 13.84 -2.13
C GLU A 135 20.95 12.33 -2.25
N GLU A 136 20.53 11.55 -1.24
CA GLU A 136 20.84 10.13 -1.13
C GLU A 136 19.62 9.27 -1.42
N THR A 137 19.84 8.12 -2.04
CA THR A 137 18.79 7.12 -2.29
C THR A 137 19.30 5.78 -1.83
N ALA A 138 18.54 5.12 -0.97
CA ALA A 138 18.86 3.81 -0.44
C ALA A 138 17.71 2.83 -0.74
N ALA A 139 18.07 1.57 -1.04
CA ALA A 139 17.10 0.48 -1.05
C ALA A 139 16.88 0.03 0.41
N LEU A 140 15.62 -0.12 0.82
CA LEU A 140 15.30 -0.56 2.19
C LEU A 140 15.65 -2.03 2.41
N PHE A 141 15.41 -2.84 1.38
CA PHE A 141 15.74 -4.25 1.39
C PHE A 141 17.03 -4.48 0.58
N GLY A 142 17.92 -5.32 1.10
CA GLY A 142 19.11 -5.76 0.37
C GLY A 142 18.77 -6.60 -0.85
N GLY A 143 19.74 -6.75 -1.76
CA GLY A 143 19.65 -7.73 -2.84
C GLY A 143 19.55 -9.13 -2.22
N TRP A 144 18.53 -9.89 -2.63
CA TRP A 144 18.33 -11.24 -2.13
C TRP A 144 19.46 -12.13 -2.70
N GLU A 145 20.28 -12.72 -1.83
CA GLU A 145 21.17 -13.83 -2.21
C GLU A 145 20.33 -15.12 -2.28
N GLY A 146 19.43 -15.21 -3.27
CA GLY A 146 18.49 -16.34 -3.44
C GLY A 146 17.15 -15.93 -4.08
N GLU A 147 16.36 -16.92 -4.51
CA GLU A 147 14.97 -16.69 -4.95
C GLU A 147 14.12 -16.25 -3.75
N GLY A 148 13.43 -15.13 -3.92
CA GLY A 148 12.58 -14.60 -2.89
C GLY A 148 11.35 -15.46 -2.66
N GLY A 149 11.12 -15.90 -1.43
CA GLY A 149 9.91 -16.65 -1.08
C GLY A 149 8.66 -15.83 -1.42
N LEU A 150 7.82 -16.36 -2.30
CA LEU A 150 6.55 -15.79 -2.73
C LEU A 150 5.46 -16.14 -1.70
N LEU A 151 4.45 -15.29 -1.54
CA LEU A 151 3.28 -15.68 -0.75
C LEU A 151 2.57 -16.84 -1.44
N GLY A 152 2.26 -17.93 -0.72
CA GLY A 152 1.66 -19.14 -1.29
C GLY A 152 2.64 -20.29 -1.51
N ASP A 153 3.94 -20.01 -1.64
CA ASP A 153 4.96 -21.05 -1.77
C ASP A 153 5.45 -21.59 -0.41
N ALA A 154 6.20 -22.69 -0.41
CA ALA A 154 6.74 -23.28 0.83
C ALA A 154 7.75 -22.37 1.57
N ALA A 155 8.34 -21.41 0.88
CA ALA A 155 9.27 -20.41 1.42
C ALA A 155 8.57 -19.11 1.86
N GLY A 156 7.26 -18.95 1.59
CA GLY A 156 6.49 -17.74 1.73
C GLY A 156 6.23 -17.31 3.16
N GLU A 157 6.59 -18.15 4.14
CA GLU A 157 6.68 -17.75 5.54
C GLU A 157 7.83 -16.77 5.82
N ARG A 158 8.82 -16.68 4.91
CA ARG A 158 9.97 -15.76 4.98
C ARG A 158 9.57 -14.37 4.52
N ILE A 159 8.72 -13.72 5.31
CA ILE A 159 8.38 -12.30 5.16
C ILE A 159 9.56 -11.47 5.69
N GLU A 160 10.16 -10.68 4.82
CA GLU A 160 11.16 -9.69 5.21
C GLU A 160 10.48 -8.43 5.75
N LEU A 161 11.03 -7.85 6.80
CA LEU A 161 10.54 -6.61 7.39
C LEU A 161 11.66 -5.57 7.39
N GLY A 162 11.30 -4.36 7.00
CA GLY A 162 12.19 -3.20 6.98
C GLY A 162 11.57 -2.02 7.69
N GLU A 163 12.42 -1.14 8.21
CA GLU A 163 12.02 0.16 8.73
C GLU A 163 13.06 1.22 8.36
N ALA A 164 12.61 2.43 8.04
CA ALA A 164 13.48 3.57 7.75
C ALA A 164 12.89 4.86 8.36
N PRO A 165 13.74 5.80 8.81
CA PRO A 165 13.28 7.14 9.13
C PRO A 165 12.80 7.84 7.84
N VAL A 166 11.76 8.66 7.97
CA VAL A 166 11.27 9.53 6.90
C VAL A 166 10.99 10.93 7.43
N HIS A 167 11.24 11.92 6.59
CA HIS A 167 11.06 13.35 6.87
C HIS A 167 10.21 13.99 5.77
N PRO A 168 9.56 15.13 6.04
CA PRO A 168 8.88 15.89 5.00
C PRO A 168 9.79 16.19 3.81
N GLY A 169 9.30 15.92 2.60
CA GLY A 169 10.05 16.05 1.34
C GLY A 169 10.87 14.82 0.95
N ASP A 170 10.99 13.81 1.82
CA ASP A 170 11.54 12.50 1.41
C ASP A 170 10.60 11.85 0.39
N VAL A 171 11.17 11.11 -0.56
CA VAL A 171 10.39 10.41 -1.59
C VAL A 171 10.57 8.91 -1.44
N VAL A 172 9.44 8.20 -1.38
CA VAL A 172 9.38 6.74 -1.27
C VAL A 172 8.94 6.18 -2.62
N VAL A 173 9.68 5.18 -3.13
CA VAL A 173 9.38 4.52 -4.40
C VAL A 173 9.20 3.03 -4.18
N LEU A 174 8.00 2.52 -4.48
CA LEU A 174 7.68 1.09 -4.48
C LEU A 174 7.73 0.58 -5.92
N CYS A 175 8.38 -0.55 -6.15
CA CYS A 175 8.52 -1.16 -7.46
C CYS A 175 8.13 -2.63 -7.42
N ASN A 176 7.33 -3.06 -8.38
CA ASN A 176 7.08 -4.49 -8.62
C ASN A 176 8.29 -5.16 -9.31
N PRO A 177 8.36 -6.51 -9.40
CA PRO A 177 9.55 -7.23 -9.85
C PRO A 177 10.09 -6.80 -11.21
N PRO A 178 9.27 -6.61 -12.28
CA PRO A 178 9.74 -6.10 -13.57
C PRO A 178 10.58 -4.81 -13.49
N VAL A 179 10.17 -3.87 -12.62
CA VAL A 179 10.89 -2.61 -12.43
C VAL A 179 12.08 -2.82 -11.48
N ALA A 180 11.87 -3.53 -10.38
CA ALA A 180 12.88 -3.78 -9.34
C ALA A 180 14.12 -4.50 -9.88
N ARG A 181 13.95 -5.42 -10.84
CA ARG A 181 15.05 -6.18 -11.45
C ARG A 181 16.03 -5.33 -12.26
N VAL A 182 15.57 -4.22 -12.83
CA VAL A 182 16.38 -3.38 -13.74
C VAL A 182 16.76 -2.02 -13.14
N MET A 183 16.14 -1.64 -12.02
CA MET A 183 16.33 -0.34 -11.37
C MET A 183 17.06 -0.49 -10.04
N GLY A 184 18.21 0.18 -9.90
CA GLY A 184 18.92 0.31 -8.63
C GLY A 184 18.69 1.67 -7.97
N ALA A 185 19.11 1.79 -6.70
CA ALA A 185 18.99 3.03 -5.92
C ALA A 185 19.64 4.25 -6.61
N ARG A 186 20.76 4.04 -7.30
CA ARG A 186 21.44 5.09 -8.08
C ARG A 186 20.57 5.62 -9.22
N ASP A 187 19.86 4.75 -9.93
CA ASP A 187 19.00 5.16 -11.04
C ASP A 187 17.81 5.95 -10.54
N VAL A 188 17.17 5.46 -9.49
CA VAL A 188 16.05 6.13 -8.82
C VAL A 188 16.49 7.51 -8.33
N GLY A 189 17.65 7.63 -7.68
CA GLY A 189 18.17 8.94 -7.24
C GLY A 189 18.45 9.92 -8.39
N VAL A 190 18.96 9.45 -9.53
CA VAL A 190 19.15 10.32 -10.72
C VAL A 190 17.81 10.78 -11.28
N ILE A 191 16.79 9.93 -11.27
CA ILE A 191 15.44 10.29 -11.72
C ILE A 191 14.84 11.35 -10.80
N LEU A 192 14.87 11.11 -9.48
CA LEU A 192 14.24 11.99 -8.49
C LEU A 192 14.89 13.38 -8.48
N ARG A 193 16.21 13.48 -8.63
CA ARG A 193 16.89 14.79 -8.79
C ARG A 193 16.51 15.57 -10.05
N ARG A 194 15.99 14.90 -11.09
CA ARG A 194 15.59 15.52 -12.37
C ARG A 194 14.09 15.77 -12.46
N ALA A 195 13.31 14.96 -11.76
CA ALA A 195 11.88 15.16 -11.63
C ALA A 195 11.60 16.39 -10.76
N ARG A 196 10.54 17.12 -11.07
CA ARG A 196 10.08 18.25 -10.24
C ARG A 196 8.96 17.84 -9.28
N ASP A 197 8.36 16.68 -9.51
CA ASP A 197 7.19 16.16 -8.81
C ASP A 197 7.11 14.63 -9.03
N SER A 198 6.27 13.98 -8.22
CA SER A 198 6.05 12.53 -8.21
C SER A 198 5.53 11.97 -9.54
N ARG A 199 4.66 12.70 -10.24
CA ARG A 199 4.07 12.26 -11.53
C ARG A 199 5.12 12.25 -12.64
N LYS A 200 5.97 13.27 -12.70
CA LYS A 200 7.08 13.35 -13.64
C LYS A 200 8.15 12.29 -13.33
N ALA A 201 8.41 12.02 -12.05
CA ALA A 201 9.28 10.91 -11.64
C ALA A 201 8.75 9.57 -12.14
N ALA A 202 7.45 9.30 -12.01
CA ALA A 202 6.81 8.09 -12.52
C ALA A 202 7.00 7.94 -14.05
N LEU A 203 6.83 9.01 -14.83
CA LEU A 203 7.09 8.98 -16.28
C LEU A 203 8.55 8.62 -16.61
N PHE A 204 9.51 9.20 -15.89
CA PHE A 204 10.93 8.87 -16.09
C PHE A 204 11.28 7.45 -15.63
N LEU A 205 10.69 6.98 -14.53
CA LEU A 205 10.84 5.60 -14.06
C LEU A 205 10.40 4.61 -15.13
N SER A 206 9.20 4.79 -15.68
CA SER A 206 8.67 3.94 -16.76
C SER A 206 9.60 3.91 -17.98
N ALA A 207 9.97 5.08 -18.50
CA ALA A 207 10.80 5.18 -19.70
C ALA A 207 12.21 4.60 -19.52
N ILE A 208 12.80 4.76 -18.33
CA ILE A 208 14.13 4.23 -18.04
C ILE A 208 14.07 2.72 -17.78
N ALA A 209 13.06 2.23 -17.06
CA ALA A 209 12.86 0.80 -16.85
C ALA A 209 12.67 0.06 -18.17
N GLU A 210 11.83 0.59 -19.08
CA GLU A 210 11.65 0.04 -20.43
C GLU A 210 12.98 0.03 -21.21
N ARG A 211 13.71 1.15 -21.22
CA ARG A 211 15.02 1.24 -21.90
C ARG A 211 16.05 0.26 -21.32
N LYS A 212 15.97 -0.05 -20.04
CA LYS A 212 16.83 -1.05 -19.38
C LYS A 212 16.36 -2.49 -19.58
N GLY A 213 15.26 -2.71 -20.27
CA GLY A 213 14.77 -4.03 -20.62
C GLY A 213 13.85 -4.65 -19.57
N ALA A 214 13.11 -3.85 -18.79
CA ALA A 214 12.00 -4.37 -17.99
C ALA A 214 11.02 -5.12 -18.90
N GLN A 215 10.63 -6.33 -18.49
CA GLN A 215 9.69 -7.19 -19.22
C GLN A 215 8.46 -7.47 -18.36
N GLY A 216 7.29 -7.52 -19.01
CA GLY A 216 5.99 -7.69 -18.35
C GLY A 216 5.36 -6.38 -17.88
N THR A 217 4.33 -6.49 -17.04
CA THR A 217 3.59 -5.33 -16.52
C THR A 217 4.41 -4.59 -15.46
N MET A 218 4.74 -3.32 -15.74
CA MET A 218 5.50 -2.46 -14.84
C MET A 218 4.55 -1.72 -13.92
N VAL A 219 4.81 -1.81 -12.61
CA VAL A 219 4.07 -1.10 -11.57
C VAL A 219 5.06 -0.42 -10.64
N ALA A 220 4.90 0.89 -10.48
CA ALA A 220 5.65 1.65 -9.48
C ALA A 220 4.81 2.77 -8.88
N LEU A 221 4.99 3.01 -7.58
CA LEU A 221 4.36 4.11 -6.85
C LEU A 221 5.45 5.05 -6.37
N VAL A 222 5.27 6.36 -6.59
CA VAL A 222 6.14 7.43 -6.13
C VAL A 222 5.34 8.31 -5.18
N TRP A 223 5.69 8.29 -3.91
CA TRP A 223 5.04 9.08 -2.88
C TRP A 223 6.03 10.06 -2.27
N GLU A 224 5.68 11.34 -2.23
CA GLU A 224 6.45 12.37 -1.54
C GLU A 224 5.84 12.59 -0.15
N MET A 225 6.65 12.44 0.89
CA MET A 225 6.25 12.56 2.28
C MET A 225 5.75 13.98 2.58
N PRO A 226 4.45 14.18 2.86
CA PRO A 226 3.90 15.50 3.12
C PRO A 226 4.43 16.11 4.42
N ASN A 227 4.43 17.44 4.49
CA ASN A 227 4.75 18.15 5.73
C ASN A 227 3.53 18.21 6.68
N TYR A 228 3.25 17.10 7.37
CA TYR A 228 2.15 17.02 8.33
C TYR A 228 2.28 17.97 9.53
N ARG A 229 3.51 18.28 9.98
CA ARG A 229 3.75 19.21 11.10
C ARG A 229 3.51 20.67 10.70
N GLY A 230 3.93 21.06 9.50
CA GLY A 230 3.68 22.40 8.96
C GLY A 230 2.21 22.64 8.65
N ALA A 231 1.52 21.63 8.11
CA ALA A 231 0.08 21.71 7.82
C ALA A 231 -0.76 21.84 9.10
N ALA A 232 -0.40 21.12 10.17
CA ALA A 232 -1.09 21.23 11.46
C ALA A 232 -0.93 22.63 12.09
N MET A 233 0.27 23.23 12.04
CA MET A 233 0.48 24.60 12.54
C MET A 233 -0.34 25.63 11.77
N LEU A 234 -0.43 25.52 10.44
CA LEU A 234 -1.25 26.42 9.61
C LEU A 234 -2.76 26.21 9.85
N ALA A 235 -3.19 24.98 10.11
CA ALA A 235 -4.57 24.68 10.46
C ALA A 235 -4.94 25.20 11.85
N GLU A 236 -4.02 25.14 12.82
CA GLU A 236 -4.20 25.72 14.15
C GLU A 236 -4.22 27.26 14.10
N GLU A 237 -3.38 27.89 13.28
CA GLU A 237 -3.42 29.35 13.05
C GLU A 237 -4.72 29.80 12.37
N ALA A 238 -5.25 29.02 11.42
CA ALA A 238 -6.55 29.29 10.80
C ALA A 238 -7.72 29.12 11.79
N ALA A 239 -7.69 28.08 12.64
CA ALA A 239 -8.69 27.86 13.67
C ALA A 239 -8.66 28.93 14.78
N GLN A 240 -7.49 29.51 15.08
CA GLN A 240 -7.36 30.65 15.99
C GLN A 240 -7.74 31.99 15.34
N GLY A 241 -7.71 32.08 14.01
CA GLY A 241 -8.16 33.23 13.22
C GLY A 241 -9.67 33.32 13.00
N GLU A 242 -10.41 32.22 13.10
CA GLU A 242 -11.87 32.15 12.88
C GLU A 242 -12.69 31.98 14.17
N GLY A 243 -12.13 32.39 15.31
CA GLY A 243 -12.83 32.44 16.59
C GLY A 243 -13.74 33.67 16.78
N ALA A 244 -14.60 34.05 15.82
CA ALA A 244 -15.65 35.06 16.04
C ALA A 244 -16.76 35.13 14.97
N ALA A 245 -17.41 34.03 14.55
CA ALA A 245 -18.76 34.12 14.00
C ALA A 245 -19.53 32.78 13.96
N ALA A 246 -20.56 32.73 14.81
CA ALA A 246 -21.86 32.09 14.57
C ALA A 246 -21.95 30.55 14.41
N SER A 247 -22.37 29.95 15.53
CA SER A 247 -23.32 28.84 15.63
C SER A 247 -24.37 28.78 14.51
N GLY A 248 -24.67 27.58 13.99
CA GLY A 248 -25.85 27.38 13.15
C GLY A 248 -26.02 25.98 12.56
N VAL A 249 -26.58 25.06 13.34
CA VAL A 249 -27.63 24.06 12.98
C VAL A 249 -27.45 23.21 11.70
N LEU A 250 -27.29 21.90 11.90
CA LEU A 250 -27.52 20.80 10.93
C LEU A 250 -28.94 20.81 10.33
N PRO A 251 -29.14 20.21 9.15
CA PRO A 251 -30.05 19.07 9.16
C PRO A 251 -29.60 17.86 8.33
N GLU A 252 -30.03 16.70 8.83
CA GLU A 252 -29.98 15.35 8.29
C GLU A 252 -30.71 15.23 6.94
N GLN A 253 -30.22 14.35 6.05
CA GLN A 253 -31.08 13.67 5.07
C GLN A 253 -30.68 12.19 4.94
N LYS A 254 -31.64 11.33 5.32
CA LYS A 254 -31.73 9.90 4.99
C LYS A 254 -32.08 9.72 3.52
N GLY A 255 -31.54 8.67 2.90
CA GLY A 255 -32.02 8.14 1.63
C GLY A 255 -31.55 6.70 1.46
N GLU A 256 -32.40 5.75 1.86
CA GLU A 256 -32.33 4.35 1.49
C GLU A 256 -32.78 4.18 0.04
N ALA A 257 -32.05 3.36 -0.73
CA ALA A 257 -32.61 2.53 -1.80
C ALA A 257 -31.63 1.38 -2.07
N GLU A 258 -32.07 0.19 -1.71
CA GLU A 258 -31.51 -1.12 -2.06
C GLU A 258 -31.96 -1.56 -3.47
N GLU A 259 -31.39 -2.70 -3.87
CA GLU A 259 -31.65 -3.56 -5.02
C GLU A 259 -30.99 -3.15 -6.35
N GLU A 260 -30.35 -4.02 -7.13
CA GLU A 260 -29.80 -5.38 -7.01
C GLU A 260 -29.36 -5.70 -8.46
N LYS A 261 -28.22 -6.38 -8.67
CA LYS A 261 -28.17 -7.66 -9.43
C LYS A 261 -26.75 -8.13 -9.75
N GLU A 262 -26.42 -9.23 -9.08
CA GLU A 262 -25.88 -10.49 -9.61
C GLU A 262 -24.66 -10.46 -10.55
N ALA A 263 -23.52 -10.87 -9.98
CA ALA A 263 -22.58 -11.75 -10.65
C ALA A 263 -22.00 -12.77 -9.65
N PHE A 264 -22.42 -14.03 -9.82
CA PHE A 264 -21.65 -15.26 -9.56
C PHE A 264 -21.03 -15.51 -8.16
N GLY A 265 -21.76 -16.28 -7.35
CA GLY A 265 -21.40 -17.60 -6.77
C GLY A 265 -20.06 -17.89 -6.06
N GLU A 266 -18.99 -17.14 -6.28
CA GLU A 266 -17.65 -17.39 -5.72
C GLU A 266 -17.13 -16.20 -4.89
N GLU A 267 -17.71 -15.00 -5.04
CA GLU A 267 -17.47 -13.84 -4.17
C GLU A 267 -17.82 -14.12 -2.70
N GLU A 268 -18.75 -15.05 -2.44
CA GLU A 268 -19.25 -15.34 -1.09
C GLU A 268 -18.18 -15.96 -0.18
N HIS A 269 -17.24 -16.72 -0.74
CA HIS A 269 -16.15 -17.36 0.02
C HIS A 269 -15.04 -16.36 0.40
N ALA A 270 -14.65 -15.49 -0.54
CA ALA A 270 -13.66 -14.43 -0.29
C ALA A 270 -14.21 -13.34 0.64
N GLU A 271 -15.47 -12.92 0.46
CA GLU A 271 -16.18 -12.01 1.36
C GLU A 271 -16.28 -12.61 2.78
N LYS A 272 -16.60 -13.89 2.89
CA LYS A 272 -16.71 -14.60 4.17
C LYS A 272 -15.35 -14.75 4.85
N ALA A 273 -14.29 -15.08 4.11
CA ALA A 273 -12.92 -15.12 4.64
C ALA A 273 -12.47 -13.74 5.15
N LYS A 274 -12.75 -12.68 4.38
CA LYS A 274 -12.50 -11.28 4.77
C LYS A 274 -13.27 -10.89 6.03
N ARG A 275 -14.59 -11.15 6.10
CA ARG A 275 -15.42 -10.87 7.29
C ARG A 275 -14.96 -11.69 8.51
N GLN A 276 -14.58 -12.94 8.32
CA GLN A 276 -14.06 -13.81 9.38
C GLN A 276 -12.68 -13.35 9.88
N TRP A 277 -11.81 -12.88 8.99
CA TRP A 277 -10.51 -12.34 9.39
C TRP A 277 -10.66 -11.03 10.17
N LEU A 278 -11.46 -10.09 9.67
CA LEU A 278 -11.77 -8.83 10.37
C LEU A 278 -12.38 -9.09 11.75
N SER A 279 -13.27 -10.07 11.88
CA SER A 279 -13.85 -10.44 13.18
C SER A 279 -12.87 -11.18 14.10
N LYS A 280 -12.01 -12.06 13.59
CA LYS A 280 -10.93 -12.70 14.38
C LYS A 280 -9.89 -11.68 14.86
N TRP A 281 -9.59 -10.67 14.06
CA TRP A 281 -8.71 -9.56 14.43
C TRP A 281 -9.28 -8.77 15.60
N ARG A 282 -10.59 -8.53 15.61
CA ARG A 282 -11.29 -7.90 16.75
C ARG A 282 -11.22 -8.75 18.02
N ARG A 283 -11.47 -10.06 17.92
CA ARG A 283 -11.53 -10.96 19.09
C ARG A 283 -10.18 -11.23 19.76
N ARG A 284 -9.10 -11.37 19.00
CA ARG A 284 -7.74 -11.60 19.54
C ARG A 284 -7.14 -10.42 20.32
N LYS A 285 -7.87 -9.32 20.41
CA LYS A 285 -7.45 -8.09 21.09
C LYS A 285 -8.17 -7.88 22.43
N GLU A 286 -9.20 -8.69 22.71
CA GLU A 286 -9.95 -8.70 23.98
C GLU A 286 -9.40 -9.76 24.98
N GLU A 287 -8.44 -10.57 24.54
CA GLU A 287 -7.65 -11.54 25.34
C GLU A 287 -6.24 -10.99 25.59
#